data_AF-X0SI51-F1
#
_entry.id   AF-X0SI51-F1
#
_cell.length_a   1.000
_cell.length_b   1.000
_cell.length_c   1.000
_cell.angle_alpha   90.00
_cell.angle_beta   90.00
_cell.angle_gamma   90.00
#
_symmetry.space_group_name_H-M   'P 1'
#
loop_
_entity.id
_entity.type
_entity.pdbx_description
1 polymer ?
#
loop_
_entity_poly.entity_id
_entity_poly.type
_entity_poly.pdbx_seq_one_letter_code
_entity_poly.pdbx_strand_id
1 'polypeptide(L)'
;DEAGKVRQGRPDEAHVPFVTWAIQDEHLLELEKALDIGYDLVTDKSRDMGATWSHIAVIHYQWLFRADRSFLEISRKEDCVDTFGKTGETGSDPGTLFGKHDYTNRWLPKWMLPAYDRKRMHLVNLLNSSRIDGESSSATAGSSDRRTGILLDEMAKMSEGEAIKRSTKDVTACRLANSTPNGAGTAFSQWRQSGQVKVFVLPWHEHPEKGLNRHVVQTELGGWKIRSPWYNTQEQERTPKEMAIEIDMDHIGSGTTYFESQNIELHRHMFARSCYTRMNIDFRTGVATDAIPKIIARSQRQFISAQRDAKGSWRFYCRLVNGRPDQTKTYIFGIDISKGQGASNSIIDVMCAETREIVAEFADANVPPYELARMAVAAAIWFGGARRNGRPFLIWEANGPGWDFGR
;
A
#
# COMPACT_ATOMS: atom_id res chain seq x y z
N ASP A 1 8.83 -30.87 6.59
CA ASP A 1 8.00 -32.07 6.47
C ASP A 1 7.38 -32.07 5.07
N GLU A 2 6.53 -33.04 4.74
CA GLU A 2 5.94 -33.18 3.40
C GLU A 2 5.07 -31.97 2.99
N ALA A 3 4.70 -31.09 3.93
CA ALA A 3 4.00 -29.84 3.69
C ALA A 3 4.93 -28.63 3.47
N GLY A 4 6.25 -28.84 3.40
CA GLY A 4 7.24 -27.77 3.27
C GLY A 4 7.41 -26.92 4.53
N LYS A 5 6.93 -27.37 5.69
CA LYS A 5 7.23 -26.72 6.98
C LYS A 5 8.57 -27.22 7.49
N VAL A 6 9.51 -26.31 7.70
CA VAL A 6 10.79 -26.65 8.33
C VAL A 6 10.51 -26.94 9.80
N ARG A 7 10.58 -28.22 10.19
CA ARG A 7 10.57 -28.58 11.61
C ARG A 7 11.89 -28.11 12.22
N GLN A 8 11.87 -27.64 13.45
CA GLN A 8 13.11 -27.34 14.17
C GLN A 8 13.97 -28.61 14.18
N GLY A 9 15.17 -28.52 13.60
CA GLY A 9 16.09 -29.65 13.50
C GLY A 9 16.50 -30.18 14.87
N ARG A 10 17.11 -31.37 14.91
CA ARG A 10 17.78 -31.82 16.14
C ARG A 10 18.91 -30.82 16.47
N PRO A 11 19.26 -30.61 17.75
CA PRO A 11 20.26 -29.59 18.14
C PRO A 11 21.58 -29.68 17.36
N ASP A 12 21.98 -30.91 17.01
CA ASP A 12 23.23 -31.23 16.31
C ASP A 12 23.19 -30.90 14.79
N GLU A 13 21.99 -30.62 14.25
CA GLU A 13 21.73 -30.22 12.85
C GLU A 13 21.23 -28.76 12.76
N ALA A 14 21.14 -28.04 13.89
CA ALA A 14 20.50 -26.72 13.97
C ALA A 14 21.36 -25.56 13.44
N HIS A 15 22.68 -25.78 13.29
CA HIS A 15 23.63 -24.76 12.88
C HIS A 15 24.25 -25.14 11.53
N VAL A 16 23.86 -24.44 10.48
CA VAL A 16 24.34 -24.66 9.12
C VAL A 16 24.93 -23.38 8.53
N PRO A 17 25.88 -23.48 7.58
CA PRO A 17 26.34 -22.32 6.82
C PRO A 17 25.16 -21.64 6.13
N PHE A 18 25.18 -20.31 6.10
CA PHE A 18 24.21 -19.53 5.33
C PHE A 18 24.56 -19.59 3.84
N VAL A 19 24.18 -20.71 3.21
CA VAL A 19 24.32 -20.90 1.76
C VAL A 19 23.18 -20.18 1.06
N THR A 20 23.54 -19.14 0.33
CA THR A 20 22.61 -18.28 -0.39
C THR A 20 22.02 -18.99 -1.60
N TRP A 21 20.80 -18.61 -1.95
CA TRP A 21 20.20 -18.93 -3.24
C TRP A 21 20.63 -17.89 -4.28
N ALA A 22 20.53 -18.23 -5.57
CA ALA A 22 20.91 -17.31 -6.65
C ALA A 22 20.27 -15.92 -6.54
N ILE A 23 18.97 -15.85 -6.21
CA ILE A 23 18.28 -14.57 -6.01
C ILE A 23 18.76 -13.81 -4.76
N GLN A 24 19.24 -14.53 -3.74
CA GLN A 24 19.82 -13.93 -2.54
C GLN A 24 21.23 -13.38 -2.82
N ASP A 25 22.01 -14.01 -3.71
CA ASP A 25 23.29 -13.44 -4.16
C ASP A 25 23.09 -12.09 -4.82
N GLU A 26 22.13 -12.00 -5.76
CA GLU A 26 21.75 -10.73 -6.39
C GLU A 26 21.26 -9.70 -5.36
N HIS A 27 20.49 -10.15 -4.36
CA HIS A 27 19.98 -9.28 -3.30
C HIS A 27 21.10 -8.73 -2.42
N LEU A 28 22.05 -9.56 -2.00
CA LEU A 28 23.20 -9.16 -1.19
C LEU A 28 24.07 -8.13 -1.91
N LEU A 29 24.35 -8.36 -3.20
CA LEU A 29 25.12 -7.43 -4.02
C LEU A 29 24.40 -6.09 -4.21
N GLU A 30 23.08 -6.12 -4.39
CA GLU A 30 22.27 -4.90 -4.50
C GLU A 30 22.21 -4.12 -3.18
N LEU A 31 22.13 -4.81 -2.04
CA LEU A 31 22.18 -4.20 -0.70
C LEU A 31 23.53 -3.53 -0.44
N GLU A 32 24.65 -4.20 -0.77
CA GLU A 32 25.98 -3.62 -0.61
C GLU A 32 26.13 -2.36 -1.49
N LYS A 33 25.68 -2.45 -2.75
CA LYS A 33 25.69 -1.32 -3.68
C LYS A 33 24.84 -0.15 -3.19
N ALA A 34 23.69 -0.41 -2.60
CA ALA A 34 22.82 0.62 -2.02
C ALA A 34 23.53 1.39 -0.90
N LEU A 35 24.23 0.68 -0.02
CA LEU A 35 24.99 1.27 1.08
C LEU A 35 26.22 2.05 0.61
N ASP A 36 26.95 1.53 -0.39
CA ASP A 36 28.18 2.16 -0.87
C ASP A 36 27.92 3.39 -1.75
N ILE A 37 26.87 3.37 -2.58
CA ILE A 37 26.49 4.51 -3.43
C ILE A 37 25.61 5.52 -2.67
N GLY A 38 24.75 5.04 -1.76
CA GLY A 38 23.81 5.87 -1.03
C GLY A 38 22.49 6.07 -1.79
N TYR A 39 21.65 5.03 -1.84
CA TYR A 39 20.27 5.15 -2.29
C TYR A 39 19.32 4.25 -1.49
N ASP A 40 18.04 4.62 -1.48
CA ASP A 40 17.01 3.82 -0.83
C ASP A 40 16.71 2.54 -1.61
N LEU A 41 16.59 1.42 -0.91
CA LEU A 41 16.22 0.12 -1.47
C LEU A 41 15.06 -0.49 -0.68
N VAL A 42 13.98 -0.80 -1.40
CA VAL A 42 12.83 -1.53 -0.87
C VAL A 42 12.91 -2.99 -1.31
N THR A 43 12.95 -3.91 -0.35
CA THR A 43 12.87 -5.35 -0.57
C THR A 43 11.45 -5.84 -0.35
N ASP A 44 10.71 -5.99 -1.45
CA ASP A 44 9.35 -6.56 -1.48
C ASP A 44 9.46 -8.09 -1.52
N LYS A 45 8.98 -8.77 -0.47
CA LYS A 45 9.31 -10.19 -0.26
C LYS A 45 8.12 -11.03 0.14
N SER A 46 8.08 -12.25 -0.40
CA SER A 46 7.29 -13.34 0.15
C SER A 46 7.90 -13.80 1.50
N ARG A 47 7.09 -14.48 2.31
CA ARG A 47 7.53 -15.03 3.60
C ARG A 47 8.56 -16.14 3.42
N ASP A 48 9.48 -16.22 4.38
CA ASP A 48 10.63 -17.12 4.43
C ASP A 48 11.46 -17.13 3.14
N MET A 49 11.82 -15.93 2.67
CA MET A 49 12.78 -15.71 1.58
C MET A 49 14.17 -15.26 2.08
N GLY A 50 14.37 -15.21 3.40
CA GLY A 50 15.65 -14.84 4.00
C GLY A 50 15.97 -13.34 4.02
N ALA A 51 15.04 -12.46 3.64
CA ALA A 51 15.29 -11.01 3.50
C ALA A 51 16.00 -10.36 4.70
N THR A 52 15.52 -10.59 5.93
CA THR A 52 16.15 -10.03 7.15
C THR A 52 17.58 -10.54 7.32
N TRP A 53 17.84 -11.83 7.08
CA TRP A 53 19.20 -12.39 7.14
C TRP A 53 20.12 -11.76 6.08
N SER A 54 19.64 -11.55 4.85
CA SER A 54 20.43 -10.87 3.81
C SER A 54 20.80 -9.44 4.21
N HIS A 55 19.87 -8.66 4.75
CA HIS A 55 20.15 -7.30 5.21
C HIS A 55 21.17 -7.30 6.35
N ILE A 56 20.96 -8.15 7.36
CA ILE A 56 21.86 -8.28 8.52
C ILE A 56 23.25 -8.74 8.08
N ALA A 57 23.36 -9.69 7.14
CA ALA A 57 24.63 -10.17 6.64
C ALA A 57 25.46 -9.04 6.00
N VAL A 58 24.84 -8.20 5.15
CA VAL A 58 25.52 -7.07 4.51
C VAL A 58 25.88 -5.97 5.51
N ILE A 59 24.97 -5.64 6.43
CA ILE A 59 25.25 -4.65 7.50
C ILE A 59 26.39 -5.13 8.39
N HIS A 60 26.39 -6.41 8.77
CA HIS A 60 27.44 -7.00 9.59
C HIS A 60 28.78 -7.09 8.85
N TYR A 61 28.76 -7.41 7.55
CA TYR A 61 29.94 -7.36 6.68
C TYR A 61 30.55 -5.95 6.66
N GLN A 62 29.73 -4.91 6.48
CA GLN A 62 30.17 -3.52 6.53
C GLN A 62 30.74 -3.15 7.91
N TRP A 63 30.13 -3.63 9.00
CA TRP A 63 30.61 -3.44 10.38
C TRP A 63 31.97 -4.10 10.65
N LEU A 64 32.22 -5.29 10.09
CA LEU A 64 33.50 -5.99 10.20
C LEU A 64 34.61 -5.30 9.38
N PHE A 65 34.32 -4.93 8.13
CA PHE A 65 35.37 -4.67 7.14
C PHE A 65 35.48 -3.22 6.66
N ARG A 66 34.56 -2.33 7.02
CA ARG A 66 34.66 -0.90 6.73
C ARG A 66 34.76 -0.11 8.04
N ALA A 67 35.63 0.90 8.05
CA ALA A 67 35.76 1.81 9.18
C ALA A 67 34.64 2.85 9.21
N ASP A 68 34.34 3.36 10.42
CA ASP A 68 33.46 4.49 10.68
C ASP A 68 32.04 4.36 10.08
N ARG A 69 31.52 3.14 9.95
CA ARG A 69 30.14 2.91 9.53
C ARG A 69 29.18 3.05 10.71
N SER A 70 28.06 3.72 10.49
CA SER A 70 27.06 3.93 11.54
C SER A 70 25.68 3.50 11.04
N PHE A 71 25.18 2.38 11.54
CA PHE A 71 23.88 1.81 11.17
C PHE A 71 22.83 2.07 12.24
N LEU A 72 21.56 2.06 11.83
CA LEU A 72 20.41 2.04 12.72
C LEU A 72 19.43 0.96 12.25
N GLU A 73 18.95 0.15 13.18
CA GLU A 73 18.01 -0.93 12.90
C GLU A 73 16.71 -0.72 13.65
N ILE A 74 15.60 -0.70 12.91
CA ILE A 74 14.26 -0.45 13.43
C ILE A 74 13.35 -1.59 13.02
N SER A 75 12.59 -2.10 14.00
CA SER A 75 11.51 -3.07 13.78
C SER A 75 10.25 -2.62 14.51
N ARG A 76 9.13 -3.31 14.28
CA ARG A 76 7.79 -2.99 14.82
C ARG A 76 7.70 -2.86 16.34
N LYS A 77 8.64 -3.46 17.08
CA LYS A 77 8.71 -3.45 18.55
C LYS A 77 10.18 -3.56 18.96
N GLU A 78 10.53 -2.99 20.10
CA GLU A 78 11.89 -3.06 20.65
C GLU A 78 12.38 -4.51 20.80
N ASP A 79 11.52 -5.41 21.26
CA ASP A 79 11.83 -6.85 21.44
C ASP A 79 12.05 -7.59 20.12
N CYS A 80 11.66 -7.02 18.98
CA CYS A 80 12.01 -7.55 17.67
C CYS A 80 13.41 -7.06 17.23
N VAL A 81 13.89 -5.94 17.80
CA VAL A 81 15.22 -5.40 17.55
C VAL A 81 16.24 -6.09 18.46
N ASP A 82 16.01 -6.09 19.78
CA ASP A 82 16.93 -6.64 20.75
C ASP A 82 16.25 -7.07 22.07
N THR A 83 16.67 -8.22 22.60
CA THR A 83 16.24 -8.73 23.93
C THR A 83 17.40 -8.83 24.93
N PHE A 84 18.59 -8.34 24.58
CA PHE A 84 19.79 -8.42 25.42
C PHE A 84 19.53 -7.95 26.85
N GLY A 85 19.86 -8.79 27.82
CA GLY A 85 19.76 -8.46 29.25
C GLY A 85 18.33 -8.41 29.80
N LYS A 86 17.28 -8.76 29.04
CA LYS A 86 15.90 -8.80 29.57
C LYS A 86 15.61 -9.99 30.48
N THR A 87 16.20 -11.15 30.22
CA THR A 87 15.94 -12.41 30.94
C THR A 87 17.12 -12.86 31.82
N GLY A 88 18.13 -12.00 32.01
CA GLY A 88 19.38 -12.39 32.68
C GLY A 88 20.33 -13.23 31.80
N GLU A 89 19.98 -13.46 30.53
CA GLU A 89 20.78 -14.18 29.55
C GLU A 89 21.95 -13.34 29.01
N THR A 90 23.06 -14.02 28.69
CA THR A 90 24.27 -13.45 28.08
C THR A 90 24.16 -13.42 26.55
N GLY A 91 23.13 -12.75 26.04
CA GLY A 91 22.88 -12.61 24.60
C GLY A 91 21.43 -12.30 24.29
N SER A 92 21.13 -12.13 23.01
CA SER A 92 19.78 -11.89 22.51
C SER A 92 19.22 -13.09 21.79
N ASP A 93 17.88 -13.17 21.76
CA ASP A 93 17.17 -14.20 21.02
C ASP A 93 17.52 -14.09 19.52
N PRO A 94 17.99 -15.17 18.85
CA PRO A 94 18.38 -15.15 17.44
C PRO A 94 17.28 -14.72 16.46
N GLY A 95 16.02 -14.72 16.89
CA GLY A 95 14.87 -14.18 16.16
C GLY A 95 14.89 -12.65 16.05
N THR A 96 15.55 -11.95 16.96
CA THR A 96 15.72 -10.48 16.93
C THR A 96 16.75 -10.02 15.90
N LEU A 97 16.84 -8.73 15.60
CA LEU A 97 17.86 -8.22 14.68
C LEU A 97 19.27 -8.35 15.26
N PHE A 98 19.47 -7.85 16.49
CA PHE A 98 20.75 -7.94 17.19
C PHE A 98 21.14 -9.38 17.54
N GLY A 99 20.18 -10.24 17.85
CA GLY A 99 20.44 -11.66 18.07
C GLY A 99 21.04 -12.36 16.84
N LYS A 100 20.74 -11.90 15.62
CA LYS A 100 21.37 -12.41 14.40
C LYS A 100 22.82 -11.95 14.26
N HIS A 101 23.15 -10.72 14.70
CA HIS A 101 24.55 -10.27 14.80
C HIS A 101 25.32 -11.05 15.86
N ASP A 102 24.74 -11.24 17.05
CA ASP A 102 25.33 -12.04 18.13
C ASP A 102 25.56 -13.49 17.68
N TYR A 103 24.60 -14.06 16.95
CA TYR A 103 24.72 -15.37 16.33
C TYR A 103 25.86 -15.41 15.31
N THR A 104 25.96 -14.40 14.42
CA THR A 104 27.05 -14.33 13.44
C THR A 104 28.42 -14.31 14.14
N ASN A 105 28.63 -13.39 15.10
CA ASN A 105 29.86 -13.29 15.88
C ASN A 105 30.26 -14.59 16.59
N ARG A 106 29.29 -15.37 17.07
CA ARG A 106 29.53 -16.67 17.71
C ARG A 106 30.13 -17.71 16.76
N TRP A 107 29.79 -17.64 15.48
CA TRP A 107 30.18 -18.63 14.47
C TRP A 107 31.31 -18.16 13.54
N LEU A 108 31.70 -16.89 13.62
CA LEU A 108 32.88 -16.40 12.89
C LEU A 108 34.16 -17.07 13.41
N PRO A 109 35.14 -17.34 12.52
CA PRO A 109 36.47 -17.75 12.96
C PRO A 109 37.09 -16.71 13.89
N LYS A 110 37.82 -17.17 14.92
CA LYS A 110 38.46 -16.28 15.91
C LYS A 110 39.34 -15.18 15.30
N TRP A 111 39.96 -15.43 14.15
CA TRP A 111 40.80 -14.44 13.46
C TRP A 111 40.00 -13.30 12.81
N MET A 112 38.71 -13.51 12.54
CA MET A 112 37.82 -12.52 11.93
C MET A 112 37.09 -11.67 12.97
N LEU A 113 36.99 -12.16 14.21
CA LEU A 113 36.27 -11.48 15.28
C LEU A 113 37.12 -10.33 15.85
N PRO A 114 36.69 -9.06 15.71
CA PRO A 114 37.42 -7.93 16.26
C PRO A 114 37.23 -7.83 17.79
N ALA A 115 37.96 -6.94 18.44
CA ALA A 115 37.52 -6.45 19.74
C ALA A 115 36.23 -5.62 19.55
N TYR A 116 35.17 -5.92 20.29
CA TYR A 116 33.90 -5.21 20.20
C TYR A 116 33.25 -5.02 21.59
N ASP A 117 32.44 -3.97 21.73
CA ASP A 117 31.56 -3.77 22.89
C ASP A 117 30.11 -4.02 22.47
N ARG A 118 29.35 -4.68 23.34
CA ARG A 118 27.98 -5.11 23.10
C ARG A 118 27.13 -4.80 24.32
N LYS A 119 26.14 -3.92 24.14
CA LYS A 119 25.13 -3.53 25.13
C LYS A 119 23.76 -3.58 24.46
N ARG A 120 22.67 -3.55 25.22
CA ARG A 120 21.31 -3.54 24.63
C ARG A 120 21.16 -2.45 23.57
N MET A 121 20.69 -2.85 22.39
CA MET A 121 20.53 -2.06 21.17
C MET A 121 21.80 -1.36 20.68
N HIS A 122 22.98 -1.88 21.02
CA HIS A 122 24.26 -1.27 20.66
C HIS A 122 25.36 -2.30 20.45
N LEU A 123 25.97 -2.29 19.27
CA LEU A 123 27.13 -3.10 18.92
C LEU A 123 28.19 -2.22 18.27
N VAL A 124 29.40 -2.17 18.83
CA VAL A 124 30.50 -1.33 18.31
C VAL A 124 31.77 -2.14 18.12
N ASN A 125 32.36 -2.03 16.93
CA ASN A 125 33.66 -2.59 16.59
C ASN A 125 34.74 -1.62 17.06
N LEU A 126 35.54 -2.03 18.04
CA LEU A 126 36.58 -1.19 18.65
C LEU A 126 37.83 -1.07 17.77
N LEU A 127 37.96 -1.91 16.74
CA LEU A 127 39.10 -1.87 15.82
C LEU A 127 38.94 -0.78 14.75
N ASN A 128 37.71 -0.52 14.30
CA ASN A 128 37.44 0.36 13.15
C ASN A 128 36.34 1.41 13.40
N SER A 129 35.85 1.50 14.65
CA SER A 129 34.83 2.46 15.09
C SER A 129 33.45 2.32 14.44
N SER A 130 33.19 1.24 13.71
CA SER A 130 31.85 0.96 13.15
C SER A 130 30.86 0.56 14.24
N ARG A 131 29.62 1.05 14.15
CA ARG A 131 28.54 0.80 15.11
C ARG A 131 27.22 0.43 14.45
N ILE A 132 26.44 -0.39 15.15
CA ILE A 132 25.06 -0.74 14.84
C ILE A 132 24.23 -0.40 16.08
N ASP A 133 23.28 0.51 15.92
CA ASP A 133 22.35 0.93 16.97
C ASP A 133 20.93 0.41 16.66
N GLY A 134 20.15 0.15 17.70
CA GLY A 134 18.76 -0.27 17.59
C GLY A 134 17.81 0.79 18.12
N GLU A 135 16.64 0.91 17.51
CA GLU A 135 15.55 1.76 18.02
C GLU A 135 14.19 1.12 17.76
N SER A 136 13.24 1.36 18.66
CA SER A 136 11.85 0.91 18.45
C SER A 136 11.11 1.83 17.48
N SER A 137 10.11 1.31 16.76
CA SER A 137 9.29 2.11 15.85
C SER A 137 8.43 3.14 16.62
N SER A 138 8.92 4.36 16.76
CA SER A 138 8.22 5.52 17.30
C SER A 138 8.18 6.66 16.27
N ALA A 139 7.29 7.64 16.44
CA ALA A 139 7.13 8.76 15.50
C ALA A 139 8.41 9.63 15.36
N THR A 140 9.31 9.58 16.34
CA THR A 140 10.61 10.27 16.34
C THR A 140 11.77 9.33 16.03
N ALA A 141 11.53 8.06 15.74
CA ALA A 141 12.59 7.09 15.53
C ALA A 141 13.43 7.46 14.31
N GLY A 142 14.74 7.27 14.44
CA GLY A 142 15.71 7.59 13.39
C GLY A 142 15.86 9.07 13.10
N SER A 143 15.54 9.96 14.05
CA SER A 143 15.79 11.41 13.96
C SER A 143 17.18 11.83 14.47
N SER A 144 17.98 10.88 14.98
CA SER A 144 19.24 11.14 15.67
C SER A 144 20.45 10.68 14.87
N ASP A 145 21.46 11.56 14.79
CA ASP A 145 22.83 11.41 14.29
C ASP A 145 23.00 10.79 12.89
N ARG A 146 23.91 11.33 12.06
CA ARG A 146 24.05 10.87 10.66
C ARG A 146 24.37 9.37 10.58
N ARG A 147 23.66 8.65 9.70
CA ARG A 147 23.81 7.19 9.52
C ARG A 147 24.27 6.83 8.11
N THR A 148 25.17 5.85 8.01
CA THR A 148 25.53 5.18 6.75
C THR A 148 24.31 4.54 6.11
N GLY A 149 23.51 3.82 6.90
CA GLY A 149 22.29 3.19 6.45
C GLY A 149 21.32 2.92 7.58
N ILE A 150 20.03 2.84 7.26
CA ILE A 150 18.97 2.52 8.21
C ILE A 150 18.17 1.32 7.70
N LEU A 151 18.09 0.25 8.50
CA LEU A 151 17.24 -0.91 8.25
C LEU A 151 15.85 -0.68 8.85
N LEU A 152 14.82 -0.78 8.01
CA LEU A 152 13.41 -0.76 8.41
C LEU A 152 12.82 -2.15 8.17
N ASP A 153 12.97 -3.05 9.16
CA ASP A 153 12.56 -4.44 9.07
C ASP A 153 11.06 -4.61 9.36
N GLU A 154 10.36 -5.37 8.50
CA GLU A 154 8.91 -5.57 8.56
C GLU A 154 8.12 -4.24 8.55
N MET A 155 8.55 -3.30 7.71
CA MET A 155 8.04 -1.92 7.68
C MET A 155 6.52 -1.81 7.46
N ALA A 156 5.89 -2.72 6.71
CA ALA A 156 4.43 -2.68 6.49
C ALA A 156 3.64 -2.96 7.78
N LYS A 157 4.30 -3.48 8.83
CA LYS A 157 3.72 -3.79 10.13
C LYS A 157 3.99 -2.71 11.18
N MET A 158 4.68 -1.62 10.81
CA MET A 158 4.92 -0.46 11.68
C MET A 158 3.73 0.51 11.59
N SER A 159 3.09 0.81 12.72
CA SER A 159 1.96 1.77 12.77
C SER A 159 2.39 3.19 12.36
N GLU A 160 3.59 3.60 12.77
CA GLU A 160 4.16 4.93 12.51
C GLU A 160 5.04 4.99 11.25
N GLY A 161 4.83 4.08 10.28
CA GLY A 161 5.74 3.90 9.15
C GLY A 161 5.99 5.17 8.32
N GLU A 162 4.97 6.01 8.07
CA GLU A 162 5.14 7.27 7.32
C GLU A 162 5.91 8.33 8.14
N ALA A 163 5.72 8.37 9.45
CA ALA A 163 6.49 9.25 10.32
C ALA A 163 7.97 8.86 10.34
N ILE A 164 8.26 7.55 10.47
CA ILE A 164 9.62 7.00 10.44
C ILE A 164 10.29 7.24 9.09
N LYS A 165 9.57 7.01 7.98
CA LYS A 165 10.10 7.29 6.64
C LYS A 165 10.45 8.76 6.46
N ARG A 166 9.64 9.67 7.01
CA ARG A 166 9.91 11.11 6.96
C ARG A 166 11.10 11.50 7.84
N SER A 167 11.16 11.04 9.10
CA SER A 167 12.25 11.37 10.03
C SER A 167 13.61 10.87 9.55
N THR A 168 13.64 9.66 8.98
CA THR A 168 14.88 9.04 8.49
C THR A 168 15.42 9.65 7.19
N LYS A 169 14.63 10.46 6.47
CA LYS A 169 15.02 10.97 5.14
C LYS A 169 16.26 11.87 5.19
N ASP A 170 16.38 12.69 6.22
CA ASP A 170 17.48 13.65 6.36
C ASP A 170 18.67 13.08 7.14
N VAL A 171 18.51 11.87 7.69
CA VAL A 171 19.50 11.22 8.55
C VAL A 171 20.45 10.29 7.77
N THR A 172 19.98 9.70 6.69
CA THR A 172 20.78 8.82 5.83
C THR A 172 20.44 9.00 4.35
N ALA A 173 21.42 8.73 3.48
CA ALA A 173 21.19 8.59 2.05
C ALA A 173 20.66 7.20 1.66
N CYS A 174 20.70 6.22 2.57
CA CYS A 174 20.36 4.83 2.28
C CYS A 174 19.44 4.23 3.34
N ARG A 175 18.15 4.16 3.04
CA ARG A 175 17.18 3.39 3.83
C ARG A 175 16.91 2.06 3.15
N LEU A 176 17.09 0.97 3.90
CA LEU A 176 16.87 -0.39 3.46
C LEU A 176 15.59 -0.90 4.13
N ALA A 177 14.47 -0.87 3.41
CA ALA A 177 13.20 -1.33 3.94
C ALA A 177 12.88 -2.74 3.43
N ASN A 178 12.43 -3.63 4.30
CA ASN A 178 11.92 -4.94 3.88
C ASN A 178 10.58 -5.24 4.55
N SER A 179 9.68 -5.94 3.85
CA SER A 179 8.42 -6.40 4.45
C SER A 179 7.68 -7.36 3.54
N THR A 180 6.87 -8.25 4.13
CA THR A 180 5.66 -8.75 3.44
C THR A 180 4.61 -7.64 3.42
N PRO A 181 3.70 -7.58 2.41
CA PRO A 181 2.67 -6.56 2.39
C PRO A 181 1.65 -6.76 3.52
N ASN A 182 1.08 -5.66 4.00
CA ASN A 182 0.07 -5.66 5.05
C ASN A 182 -1.01 -4.61 4.77
N GLY A 183 -1.45 -4.54 3.51
CA GLY A 183 -2.41 -3.58 2.99
C GLY A 183 -1.79 -2.43 2.20
N ALA A 184 -2.56 -1.91 1.24
CA ALA A 184 -2.12 -0.91 0.27
C ALA A 184 -1.86 0.47 0.89
N GLY A 185 -2.51 0.77 2.01
CA GLY A 185 -2.36 2.03 2.73
C GLY A 185 -1.14 2.13 3.64
N THR A 186 -0.33 1.08 3.78
CA THR A 186 0.88 1.12 4.61
C THR A 186 1.97 1.94 3.94
N ALA A 187 2.83 2.55 4.76
CA ALA A 187 3.96 3.35 4.28
C ALA A 187 4.88 2.57 3.32
N PHE A 188 5.07 1.28 3.61
CA PHE A 188 5.83 0.35 2.78
C PHE A 188 5.18 0.17 1.40
N SER A 189 3.88 -0.18 1.36
CA SER A 189 3.14 -0.38 0.11
C SER A 189 3.11 0.88 -0.76
N GLN A 190 2.87 2.04 -0.15
CA GLN A 190 2.87 3.32 -0.85
C GLN A 190 4.26 3.67 -1.39
N TRP A 191 5.33 3.44 -0.60
CA TRP A 191 6.69 3.70 -1.05
C TRP A 191 7.09 2.80 -2.20
N ARG A 192 6.82 1.50 -2.08
CA ARG A 192 7.03 0.50 -3.14
C ARG A 192 6.31 0.89 -4.44
N GLN A 193 5.08 1.39 -4.36
CA GLN A 193 4.27 1.78 -5.53
C GLN A 193 4.57 3.18 -6.07
N SER A 194 5.35 4.00 -5.35
CA SER A 194 5.59 5.41 -5.71
C SER A 194 6.38 5.62 -7.00
N GLY A 195 7.14 4.61 -7.46
CA GLY A 195 8.12 4.76 -8.55
C GLY A 195 9.35 5.61 -8.19
N GLN A 196 9.49 6.05 -6.93
CA GLN A 196 10.57 6.94 -6.47
C GLN A 196 11.73 6.18 -5.80
N VAL A 197 11.61 4.86 -5.64
CA VAL A 197 12.58 4.02 -4.93
C VAL A 197 12.90 2.79 -5.75
N LYS A 198 14.12 2.31 -5.64
CA LYS A 198 14.48 1.03 -6.25
C LYS A 198 13.83 -0.09 -5.46
N VAL A 199 13.18 -1.01 -6.17
CA VAL A 199 12.53 -2.17 -5.57
C VAL A 199 13.28 -3.42 -6.00
N PHE A 200 13.69 -4.22 -5.02
CA PHE A 200 14.17 -5.58 -5.22
C PHE A 200 13.06 -6.54 -4.78
N VAL A 201 12.71 -7.49 -5.64
CA VAL A 201 11.62 -8.44 -5.36
C VAL A 201 12.21 -9.80 -5.00
N LEU A 202 11.78 -10.36 -3.87
CA LEU A 202 12.10 -11.73 -3.44
C LEU A 202 10.83 -12.58 -3.46
N PRO A 203 10.43 -13.10 -4.63
CA PRO A 203 9.21 -13.89 -4.75
C PRO A 203 9.44 -15.34 -4.30
N TRP A 204 8.41 -15.97 -3.75
CA TRP A 204 8.46 -17.37 -3.29
C TRP A 204 8.94 -18.36 -4.35
N HIS A 205 8.68 -18.10 -5.63
CA HIS A 205 8.99 -19.04 -6.71
C HIS A 205 10.49 -19.09 -7.08
N GLU A 206 11.31 -18.18 -6.56
CA GLU A 206 12.78 -18.27 -6.64
C GLU A 206 13.40 -19.05 -5.47
N HIS A 207 12.60 -19.44 -4.46
CA HIS A 207 13.05 -20.36 -3.43
C HIS A 207 13.29 -21.76 -4.05
N PRO A 208 14.43 -22.42 -3.80
CA PRO A 208 14.77 -23.70 -4.43
C PRO A 208 13.73 -24.79 -4.22
N GLU A 209 13.22 -24.93 -2.99
CA GLU A 209 12.18 -25.92 -2.67
C GLU A 209 10.76 -25.46 -3.04
N LYS A 210 10.34 -24.25 -2.65
CA LYS A 210 8.96 -23.78 -2.91
C LYS A 210 8.70 -23.59 -4.40
N GLY A 211 9.69 -23.06 -5.12
CA GLY A 211 9.67 -22.86 -6.56
C GLY A 211 9.98 -24.11 -7.40
N LEU A 212 10.26 -25.26 -6.76
CA LEU A 212 10.55 -26.50 -7.46
C LEU A 212 9.35 -26.89 -8.33
N ASN A 213 9.61 -27.25 -9.59
CA ASN A 213 8.59 -27.58 -10.59
C ASN A 213 7.55 -26.45 -10.79
N ARG A 214 7.98 -25.19 -10.67
CA ARG A 214 7.12 -24.05 -10.99
C ARG A 214 6.73 -24.03 -12.45
N HIS A 215 5.49 -23.64 -12.72
CA HIS A 215 4.92 -23.49 -14.05
C HIS A 215 3.94 -22.32 -14.04
N VAL A 216 3.66 -21.78 -15.23
CA VAL A 216 2.74 -20.66 -15.40
C VAL A 216 1.38 -21.22 -15.83
N VAL A 217 0.32 -20.77 -15.18
CA VAL A 217 -1.07 -21.10 -15.57
C VAL A 217 -1.82 -19.82 -15.90
N GLN A 218 -2.74 -19.91 -16.87
CA GLN A 218 -3.67 -18.81 -17.14
C GLN A 218 -4.79 -18.85 -16.11
N THR A 219 -5.14 -17.70 -15.55
CA THR A 219 -6.28 -17.57 -14.63
C THR A 219 -7.58 -17.53 -15.44
N GLU A 220 -8.71 -17.82 -14.78
CA GLU A 220 -10.04 -17.75 -15.40
C GLU A 220 -10.37 -16.36 -15.97
N LEU A 221 -9.72 -15.33 -15.43
CA LEU A 221 -9.84 -13.93 -15.86
C LEU A 221 -8.84 -13.53 -16.95
N GLY A 222 -8.13 -14.49 -17.55
CA GLY A 222 -7.20 -14.25 -18.64
C GLY A 222 -5.81 -13.74 -18.22
N GLY A 223 -5.57 -13.56 -16.91
CA GLY A 223 -4.24 -13.25 -16.36
C GLY A 223 -3.32 -14.47 -16.29
N TRP A 224 -2.09 -14.30 -15.83
CA TRP A 224 -1.13 -15.40 -15.65
C TRP A 224 -0.66 -15.47 -14.21
N LYS A 225 -0.54 -16.68 -13.67
CA LYS A 225 -0.09 -16.93 -12.30
C LYS A 225 0.97 -18.03 -12.29
N ILE A 226 2.04 -17.82 -11.53
CA ILE A 226 3.05 -18.86 -11.29
C ILE A 226 2.51 -19.79 -10.20
N ARG A 227 2.65 -21.10 -10.40
CA ARG A 227 2.25 -22.14 -9.45
C ARG A 227 3.35 -23.19 -9.32
N SER A 228 3.33 -23.94 -8.23
CA SER A 228 4.17 -25.10 -7.97
C SER A 228 3.39 -26.10 -7.10
N PRO A 229 3.86 -27.35 -6.95
CA PRO A 229 3.24 -28.28 -6.00
C PRO A 229 3.12 -27.68 -4.59
N TRP A 230 4.17 -26.99 -4.11
CA TRP A 230 4.14 -26.30 -2.82
C TRP A 230 3.08 -25.20 -2.78
N TYR A 231 2.98 -24.39 -3.82
CA TYR A 231 1.99 -23.33 -3.91
C TYR A 231 0.55 -23.88 -3.82
N ASN A 232 0.28 -24.98 -4.54
CA ASN A 232 -1.02 -25.63 -4.55
C ASN A 232 -1.41 -26.11 -3.15
N THR A 233 -0.47 -26.67 -2.39
CA THR A 233 -0.70 -27.05 -1.00
C THR A 233 -1.00 -25.84 -0.13
N GLN A 234 -0.23 -24.76 -0.26
CA GLN A 234 -0.45 -23.55 0.55
C GLN A 234 -1.80 -22.89 0.26
N GLU A 235 -2.24 -22.87 -1.00
CA GLU A 235 -3.55 -22.31 -1.39
C GLU A 235 -4.73 -23.10 -0.79
N GLN A 236 -4.55 -24.40 -0.53
CA GLN A 236 -5.57 -25.24 0.14
C GLN A 236 -5.59 -25.04 1.66
N GLU A 237 -4.44 -24.71 2.26
CA GLU A 237 -4.28 -24.60 3.71
C GLU A 237 -4.55 -23.18 4.25
N ARG A 238 -4.47 -22.16 3.41
CA ARG A 238 -4.51 -20.75 3.80
C ARG A 238 -5.72 -20.03 3.24
N THR A 239 -6.15 -19.00 3.95
CA THR A 239 -7.15 -18.06 3.43
C THR A 239 -6.57 -17.22 2.27
N PRO A 240 -7.41 -16.68 1.37
CA PRO A 240 -6.96 -15.79 0.30
C PRO A 240 -6.14 -14.59 0.81
N LYS A 241 -6.48 -14.05 1.98
CA LYS A 241 -5.74 -12.96 2.61
C LYS A 241 -4.36 -13.39 3.10
N GLU A 242 -4.24 -14.57 3.69
CA GLU A 242 -2.93 -15.12 4.09
C GLU A 242 -2.06 -15.43 2.87
N MET A 243 -2.65 -15.90 1.78
CA MET A 243 -1.95 -16.05 0.49
C MET A 243 -1.43 -14.69 0.00
N ALA A 244 -2.27 -13.66 0.01
CA ALA A 244 -1.92 -12.30 -0.41
C ALA A 244 -0.76 -11.69 0.41
N ILE A 245 -0.80 -11.86 1.75
CA ILE A 245 0.23 -11.34 2.67
C ILE A 245 1.53 -12.14 2.55
N GLU A 246 1.46 -13.46 2.71
CA GLU A 246 2.64 -14.26 3.01
C GLU A 246 3.30 -14.84 1.75
N ILE A 247 2.58 -14.97 0.63
CA ILE A 247 3.06 -15.68 -0.55
C ILE A 247 3.03 -14.77 -1.78
N ASP A 248 1.86 -14.27 -2.16
CA ASP A 248 1.63 -13.61 -3.44
C ASP A 248 2.20 -12.18 -3.51
N MET A 249 2.57 -11.60 -2.37
CA MET A 249 2.99 -10.19 -2.26
C MET A 249 1.93 -9.22 -2.82
N ASP A 250 0.65 -9.55 -2.64
CA ASP A 250 -0.46 -8.72 -3.08
C ASP A 250 -0.74 -7.60 -2.07
N HIS A 251 -0.24 -6.40 -2.37
CA HIS A 251 -0.43 -5.22 -1.55
C HIS A 251 -1.90 -4.79 -1.41
N ILE A 252 -2.77 -5.09 -2.38
CA ILE A 252 -4.20 -4.75 -2.30
C ILE A 252 -4.93 -5.83 -1.49
N GLY A 253 -4.78 -7.10 -1.89
CA GLY A 253 -5.41 -8.25 -1.26
C GLY A 253 -4.97 -8.50 0.19
N SER A 254 -3.80 -7.99 0.59
CA SER A 254 -3.32 -8.04 1.98
C SER A 254 -4.05 -7.09 2.93
N GLY A 255 -4.81 -6.12 2.41
CA GLY A 255 -5.59 -5.18 3.22
C GLY A 255 -6.89 -5.77 3.78
N THR A 256 -7.65 -4.95 4.52
CA THR A 256 -9.07 -5.18 4.73
C THR A 256 -9.83 -4.54 3.59
N THR A 257 -10.07 -5.27 2.51
CA THR A 257 -10.94 -4.81 1.42
C THR A 257 -12.37 -5.28 1.67
N TYR A 258 -13.37 -4.44 1.39
CA TYR A 258 -14.77 -4.85 1.49
C TYR A 258 -15.14 -5.85 0.38
N PHE A 259 -14.49 -5.72 -0.78
CA PHE A 259 -14.58 -6.66 -1.90
C PHE A 259 -13.20 -7.27 -2.16
N GLU A 260 -13.15 -8.57 -2.42
CA GLU A 260 -11.93 -9.25 -2.85
C GLU A 260 -11.52 -8.79 -4.26
N SER A 261 -10.22 -8.69 -4.52
CA SER A 261 -9.68 -8.24 -5.82
C SER A 261 -10.23 -9.04 -7.00
N GLN A 262 -10.42 -10.36 -6.83
CA GLN A 262 -11.00 -11.23 -7.86
C GLN A 262 -12.45 -10.86 -8.20
N ASN A 263 -13.25 -10.51 -7.19
CA ASN A 263 -14.64 -10.08 -7.40
C ASN A 263 -14.70 -8.74 -8.14
N ILE A 264 -13.76 -7.84 -7.87
CA ILE A 264 -13.66 -6.56 -8.58
C ILE A 264 -13.32 -6.80 -10.06
N GLU A 265 -12.34 -7.64 -10.37
CA GLU A 265 -11.95 -7.95 -11.76
C GLU A 265 -13.06 -8.70 -12.51
N LEU A 266 -13.72 -9.68 -11.87
CA LEU A 266 -14.91 -10.35 -12.42
C LEU A 266 -16.01 -9.34 -12.76
N HIS A 267 -16.35 -8.47 -11.81
CA HIS A 267 -17.38 -7.45 -11.99
C HIS A 267 -17.02 -6.47 -13.11
N ARG A 268 -15.74 -6.07 -13.19
CA ARG A 268 -15.23 -5.22 -14.27
C ARG A 268 -15.36 -5.90 -15.61
N HIS A 269 -15.01 -7.18 -15.73
CA HIS A 269 -15.09 -7.89 -17.00
C HIS A 269 -16.54 -8.06 -17.48
N MET A 270 -17.47 -8.35 -16.57
CA MET A 270 -18.88 -8.56 -16.91
C MET A 270 -19.64 -7.27 -17.19
N PHE A 271 -19.32 -6.18 -16.46
CA PHE A 271 -20.21 -5.02 -16.38
C PHE A 271 -19.57 -3.68 -16.69
N ALA A 272 -18.24 -3.58 -16.80
CA ALA A 272 -17.60 -2.30 -17.10
C ALA A 272 -18.04 -1.78 -18.48
N ARG A 273 -18.39 -0.50 -18.52
CA ARG A 273 -18.80 0.20 -19.74
C ARG A 273 -17.92 1.41 -19.96
N SER A 274 -17.60 1.67 -21.22
CA SER A 274 -16.96 2.93 -21.59
C SER A 274 -17.94 4.08 -21.39
N CYS A 275 -17.42 5.23 -20.98
CA CYS A 275 -18.19 6.47 -20.92
C CYS A 275 -18.64 6.88 -22.34
N TYR A 276 -19.94 7.14 -22.50
CA TYR A 276 -20.52 7.58 -23.77
C TYR A 276 -20.26 9.06 -24.06
N THR A 277 -20.39 9.91 -23.03
CA THR A 277 -20.17 11.35 -23.17
C THR A 277 -19.76 11.97 -21.85
N ARG A 278 -18.93 13.00 -21.94
CA ARG A 278 -18.64 13.89 -20.82
C ARG A 278 -19.35 15.23 -20.99
N MET A 279 -19.77 15.83 -19.88
CA MET A 279 -20.53 17.08 -19.89
C MET A 279 -20.19 17.97 -18.69
N ASN A 280 -20.45 19.26 -18.85
CA ASN A 280 -20.60 20.21 -17.74
C ASN A 280 -22.08 20.57 -17.63
N ILE A 281 -22.62 20.48 -16.41
CA ILE A 281 -24.01 20.78 -16.11
C ILE A 281 -24.04 21.76 -14.95
N ASP A 282 -24.59 22.94 -15.20
CA ASP A 282 -24.71 24.01 -14.21
C ASP A 282 -25.84 24.98 -14.60
N PHE A 283 -26.23 25.88 -13.71
CA PHE A 283 -27.09 27.01 -14.08
C PHE A 283 -26.39 27.88 -15.13
N ARG A 284 -27.18 28.44 -16.05
CA ARG A 284 -26.70 29.40 -17.04
C ARG A 284 -26.08 30.62 -16.35
N THR A 285 -25.09 31.21 -17.00
CA THR A 285 -24.46 32.46 -16.56
C THR A 285 -25.52 33.55 -16.33
N GLY A 286 -25.43 34.24 -15.19
CA GLY A 286 -26.35 35.32 -14.82
C GLY A 286 -27.60 34.89 -14.04
N VAL A 287 -27.76 33.60 -13.73
CA VAL A 287 -28.80 33.17 -12.77
C VAL A 287 -28.43 33.61 -11.37
N ALA A 288 -29.20 34.54 -10.80
CA ALA A 288 -29.01 35.04 -9.45
C ALA A 288 -29.36 33.96 -8.39
N THR A 289 -28.60 33.93 -7.29
CA THR A 289 -28.74 32.91 -6.23
C THR A 289 -30.12 32.91 -5.58
N ASP A 290 -30.73 34.09 -5.41
CA ASP A 290 -32.08 34.26 -4.85
C ASP A 290 -33.20 33.77 -5.79
N ALA A 291 -32.92 33.63 -7.08
CA ALA A 291 -33.85 33.05 -8.05
C ALA A 291 -33.86 31.52 -8.03
N ILE A 292 -32.78 30.88 -7.55
CA ILE A 292 -32.60 29.42 -7.56
C ILE A 292 -33.77 28.68 -6.87
N PRO A 293 -34.25 29.06 -5.67
CA PRO A 293 -35.39 28.40 -5.03
C PRO A 293 -36.65 28.36 -5.91
N LYS A 294 -36.93 29.44 -6.64
CA LYS A 294 -38.07 29.51 -7.56
C LYS A 294 -37.87 28.62 -8.79
N ILE A 295 -36.65 28.58 -9.32
CA ILE A 295 -36.26 27.70 -10.43
C ILE A 295 -36.43 26.23 -10.04
N ILE A 296 -36.00 25.87 -8.83
CA ILE A 296 -36.15 24.51 -8.26
C ILE A 296 -37.62 24.16 -8.09
N ALA A 297 -38.40 25.04 -7.47
CA ALA A 297 -39.82 24.79 -7.19
C ALA A 297 -40.63 24.53 -8.47
N ARG A 298 -40.27 25.21 -9.57
CA ARG A 298 -40.94 25.12 -10.87
C ARG A 298 -40.23 24.21 -11.89
N SER A 299 -39.12 23.56 -11.50
CA SER A 299 -38.28 22.73 -12.38
C SER A 299 -37.93 23.41 -13.72
N GLN A 300 -37.53 24.69 -13.68
CA GLN A 300 -37.34 25.50 -14.89
C GLN A 300 -36.03 25.19 -15.61
N ARG A 301 -36.07 24.18 -16.48
CA ARG A 301 -34.92 23.67 -17.25
C ARG A 301 -34.27 24.72 -18.16
N GLN A 302 -34.99 25.75 -18.60
CA GLN A 302 -34.44 26.81 -19.46
C GLN A 302 -33.29 27.60 -18.81
N PHE A 303 -33.15 27.52 -17.47
CA PHE A 303 -32.05 28.12 -16.73
C PHE A 303 -30.86 27.20 -16.54
N ILE A 304 -30.92 25.95 -17.03
CA ILE A 304 -29.80 25.01 -16.93
C ILE A 304 -29.02 25.00 -18.25
N SER A 305 -27.70 24.97 -18.13
CA SER A 305 -26.75 24.71 -19.20
C SER A 305 -26.24 23.28 -19.06
N ALA A 306 -26.28 22.52 -20.15
CA ALA A 306 -25.69 21.19 -20.21
C ALA A 306 -24.93 21.07 -21.53
N GLN A 307 -23.61 21.12 -21.46
CA GLN A 307 -22.74 21.18 -22.62
C GLN A 307 -21.79 20.01 -22.62
N ARG A 308 -21.55 19.42 -23.81
CA ARG A 308 -20.53 18.39 -23.96
C ARG A 308 -19.15 19.03 -23.85
N ASP A 309 -18.29 18.40 -23.05
CA ASP A 309 -16.92 18.82 -22.86
C ASP A 309 -16.07 17.58 -22.63
N ALA A 310 -14.99 17.42 -23.38
CA ALA A 310 -14.05 16.30 -23.22
C ALA A 310 -13.42 16.26 -21.81
N LYS A 311 -13.32 17.43 -21.14
CA LYS A 311 -12.83 17.57 -19.77
C LYS A 311 -13.94 17.74 -18.74
N GLY A 312 -15.20 17.60 -19.14
CA GLY A 312 -16.32 17.80 -18.23
C GLY A 312 -16.30 16.83 -17.04
N SER A 313 -16.73 17.33 -15.88
CA SER A 313 -16.72 16.59 -14.62
C SER A 313 -17.80 15.51 -14.55
N TRP A 314 -18.87 15.63 -15.37
CA TRP A 314 -19.86 14.56 -15.52
C TRP A 314 -19.45 13.55 -16.59
N ARG A 315 -19.57 12.27 -16.29
CA ARG A 315 -19.45 11.12 -17.19
C ARG A 315 -20.79 10.42 -17.28
N PHE A 316 -21.23 10.06 -18.48
CA PHE A 316 -22.47 9.33 -18.71
C PHE A 316 -22.19 7.94 -19.26
N TYR A 317 -22.79 6.93 -18.63
CA TYR A 317 -22.70 5.52 -18.98
C TYR A 317 -23.98 5.01 -19.67
N CYS A 318 -24.95 5.90 -19.92
CA CYS A 318 -26.14 5.64 -20.71
C CYS A 318 -26.17 6.50 -21.99
N ARG A 319 -26.98 6.07 -22.96
CA ARG A 319 -27.31 6.89 -24.14
C ARG A 319 -28.35 7.94 -23.75
N LEU A 320 -28.15 9.16 -24.22
CA LEU A 320 -29.11 10.25 -24.02
C LEU A 320 -30.23 10.16 -25.07
N VAL A 321 -31.49 10.16 -24.63
CA VAL A 321 -32.70 10.26 -25.45
C VAL A 321 -33.11 11.73 -25.53
N ASN A 322 -33.12 12.31 -26.73
CA ASN A 322 -33.38 13.73 -26.96
C ASN A 322 -32.50 14.65 -26.09
N GLY A 323 -31.22 14.30 -25.96
CA GLY A 323 -30.22 15.08 -25.25
C GLY A 323 -30.27 14.97 -23.72
N ARG A 324 -31.07 14.06 -23.15
CA ARG A 324 -31.16 13.82 -21.70
C ARG A 324 -31.26 12.32 -21.41
N PRO A 325 -31.04 11.87 -20.16
CA PRO A 325 -31.35 10.49 -19.75
C PRO A 325 -32.82 10.12 -20.01
N ASP A 326 -33.15 8.83 -20.13
CA ASP A 326 -34.51 8.35 -20.41
C ASP A 326 -35.53 8.87 -19.37
N GLN A 327 -36.44 9.73 -19.82
CA GLN A 327 -37.42 10.37 -18.94
C GLN A 327 -38.52 9.43 -18.43
N THR A 328 -38.58 8.20 -18.94
CA THR A 328 -39.48 7.13 -18.42
C THR A 328 -38.90 6.40 -17.21
N LYS A 329 -37.65 6.71 -16.81
CA LYS A 329 -36.94 6.07 -15.70
C LYS A 329 -36.84 6.96 -14.47
N THR A 330 -36.59 6.32 -13.34
CA THR A 330 -36.42 6.97 -12.05
C THR A 330 -34.95 6.99 -11.68
N TYR A 331 -34.44 8.16 -11.28
CA TYR A 331 -33.03 8.34 -10.96
C TYR A 331 -32.82 8.68 -9.48
N ILE A 332 -31.72 8.17 -8.92
CA ILE A 332 -31.30 8.39 -7.54
C ILE A 332 -29.84 8.84 -7.57
N PHE A 333 -29.55 9.96 -6.92
CA PHE A 333 -28.22 10.54 -6.80
C PHE A 333 -27.70 10.17 -5.42
N GLY A 334 -26.60 9.44 -5.36
CA GLY A 334 -25.78 9.27 -4.16
C GLY A 334 -24.63 10.28 -4.18
N ILE A 335 -24.47 11.05 -3.12
CA ILE A 335 -23.56 12.20 -3.08
C ILE A 335 -22.61 12.05 -1.89
N ASP A 336 -21.33 11.87 -2.21
CA ASP A 336 -20.21 11.88 -1.26
C ASP A 336 -19.40 13.17 -1.47
N ILE A 337 -19.15 13.91 -0.39
CA ILE A 337 -18.80 15.33 -0.45
C ILE A 337 -17.45 15.56 0.19
N SER A 338 -16.49 16.02 -0.63
CA SER A 338 -15.18 16.46 -0.16
C SER A 338 -15.19 17.95 0.24
N LYS A 339 -14.07 18.42 0.79
CA LYS A 339 -13.86 19.84 1.09
C LYS A 339 -13.60 20.71 -0.17
N GLY A 340 -13.33 20.12 -1.33
CA GLY A 340 -12.99 20.86 -2.55
C GLY A 340 -11.59 21.50 -2.54
N GLN A 341 -10.61 20.87 -1.89
CA GLN A 341 -9.22 21.39 -1.73
C GLN A 341 -8.16 20.55 -2.46
N GLY A 342 -8.56 19.69 -3.40
CA GLY A 342 -7.65 18.89 -4.22
C GLY A 342 -7.19 17.56 -3.61
N ALA A 343 -7.45 17.32 -2.31
CA ALA A 343 -7.03 16.10 -1.63
C ALA A 343 -7.88 14.86 -1.96
N SER A 344 -9.18 15.05 -2.19
CA SER A 344 -10.13 14.01 -2.57
C SER A 344 -11.24 14.59 -3.45
N ASN A 345 -11.88 13.75 -4.27
CA ASN A 345 -13.01 14.15 -5.10
C ASN A 345 -14.30 14.21 -4.27
N SER A 346 -15.16 15.19 -4.57
CA SER A 346 -16.60 15.03 -4.36
C SER A 346 -17.17 14.17 -5.50
N ILE A 347 -18.02 13.21 -5.16
CA ILE A 347 -18.61 12.24 -6.10
C ILE A 347 -20.13 12.35 -6.10
N ILE A 348 -20.74 12.31 -7.29
CA ILE A 348 -22.18 12.08 -7.43
C ILE A 348 -22.38 10.88 -8.35
N ASP A 349 -22.87 9.76 -7.80
CA ASP A 349 -23.29 8.61 -8.59
C ASP A 349 -24.78 8.64 -8.84
N VAL A 350 -25.18 8.43 -10.09
CA VAL A 350 -26.58 8.43 -10.50
C VAL A 350 -27.00 7.02 -10.89
N MET A 351 -27.86 6.41 -10.08
CA MET A 351 -28.44 5.10 -10.33
C MET A 351 -29.82 5.22 -10.99
N CYS A 352 -30.07 4.40 -12.00
CA CYS A 352 -31.42 4.15 -12.54
C CYS A 352 -32.12 3.09 -11.67
N ALA A 353 -33.24 3.43 -11.05
CA ALA A 353 -33.91 2.56 -10.08
C ALA A 353 -34.49 1.29 -10.73
N GLU A 354 -34.96 1.38 -11.98
CA GLU A 354 -35.55 0.26 -12.69
C GLU A 354 -34.49 -0.75 -13.17
N THR A 355 -33.32 -0.28 -13.62
CA THR A 355 -32.25 -1.17 -14.13
C THR A 355 -31.21 -1.52 -13.07
N ARG A 356 -31.16 -0.77 -11.96
CA ARG A 356 -30.12 -0.86 -10.91
C ARG A 356 -28.71 -0.63 -11.43
N GLU A 357 -28.57 0.15 -12.51
CA GLU A 357 -27.28 0.50 -13.10
C GLU A 357 -26.90 1.94 -12.76
N ILE A 358 -25.61 2.18 -12.56
CA ILE A 358 -25.05 3.54 -12.56
C ILE A 358 -25.04 4.05 -13.99
N VAL A 359 -25.75 5.16 -14.23
CA VAL A 359 -25.95 5.76 -15.55
C VAL A 359 -25.15 7.05 -15.76
N ALA A 360 -24.70 7.68 -14.68
CA ALA A 360 -23.78 8.80 -14.73
C ALA A 360 -23.01 8.95 -13.41
N GLU A 361 -21.88 9.63 -13.48
CA GLU A 361 -21.01 9.95 -12.36
C GLU A 361 -20.49 11.38 -12.52
N PHE A 362 -20.45 12.14 -11.43
CA PHE A 362 -19.69 13.39 -11.31
C PHE A 362 -18.48 13.15 -10.42
N ALA A 363 -17.31 13.68 -10.80
CA ALA A 363 -16.12 13.66 -9.93
C ALA A 363 -15.29 14.94 -10.08
N ASP A 364 -15.09 15.65 -8.96
CA ASP A 364 -14.21 16.84 -8.92
C ASP A 364 -13.60 17.06 -7.52
N ALA A 365 -12.30 17.30 -7.44
CA ALA A 365 -11.57 17.52 -6.18
C ALA A 365 -11.53 18.99 -5.72
N ASN A 366 -11.95 19.93 -6.56
CA ASN A 366 -11.74 21.36 -6.35
C ASN A 366 -13.04 22.16 -6.19
N VAL A 367 -14.19 21.48 -6.16
CA VAL A 367 -15.50 22.12 -6.00
C VAL A 367 -15.89 22.12 -4.52
N PRO A 368 -16.03 23.30 -3.88
CA PRO A 368 -16.43 23.38 -2.49
C PRO A 368 -17.92 23.00 -2.31
N PRO A 369 -18.34 22.61 -1.09
CA PRO A 369 -19.67 22.02 -0.86
C PRO A 369 -20.86 22.88 -1.32
N TYR A 370 -20.78 24.21 -1.15
CA TYR A 370 -21.86 25.12 -1.55
C TYR A 370 -22.01 25.22 -3.08
N GLU A 371 -20.91 25.15 -3.83
CA GLU A 371 -20.94 25.10 -5.30
C GLU A 371 -21.44 23.74 -5.77
N LEU A 372 -21.00 22.67 -5.12
CA LEU A 372 -21.47 21.32 -5.40
C LEU A 372 -22.99 21.21 -5.21
N ALA A 373 -23.55 21.82 -4.15
CA ALA A 373 -25.00 21.85 -3.92
C ALA A 373 -25.75 22.51 -5.09
N ARG A 374 -25.25 23.67 -5.54
CA ARG A 374 -25.79 24.37 -6.71
C ARG A 374 -25.70 23.50 -7.97
N MET A 375 -24.56 22.88 -8.23
CA MET A 375 -24.36 22.01 -9.40
C MET A 375 -25.22 20.75 -9.35
N ALA A 376 -25.33 20.10 -8.19
CA ALA A 376 -26.13 18.89 -7.99
C ALA A 376 -27.62 19.15 -8.28
N VAL A 377 -28.13 20.30 -7.84
CA VAL A 377 -29.52 20.71 -8.11
C VAL A 377 -29.73 21.07 -9.58
N ALA A 378 -28.79 21.77 -10.21
CA ALA A 378 -28.82 22.03 -11.65
C ALA A 378 -28.87 20.71 -12.44
N ALA A 379 -28.00 19.77 -12.08
CA ALA A 379 -27.96 18.43 -12.65
C ALA A 379 -29.28 17.68 -12.41
N ALA A 380 -29.88 17.75 -11.23
CA ALA A 380 -31.16 17.11 -10.93
C ALA A 380 -32.32 17.65 -11.79
N ILE A 381 -32.40 18.97 -11.96
CA ILE A 381 -33.40 19.62 -12.83
C ILE A 381 -33.20 19.19 -14.29
N TRP A 382 -31.94 19.13 -14.75
CA TRP A 382 -31.62 18.67 -16.10
C TRP A 382 -31.79 17.17 -16.27
N PHE A 383 -31.53 16.32 -15.28
CA PHE A 383 -31.70 14.87 -15.38
C PHE A 383 -33.18 14.50 -15.52
N GLY A 384 -34.02 15.04 -14.65
CA GLY A 384 -35.46 14.75 -14.60
C GLY A 384 -35.80 13.31 -14.24
N GLY A 385 -36.79 12.71 -14.93
CA GLY A 385 -37.22 11.33 -14.74
C GLY A 385 -38.73 11.15 -14.50
N ALA A 386 -39.17 9.92 -14.30
CA ALA A 386 -40.58 9.50 -14.23
C ALA A 386 -41.26 9.75 -12.87
N ARG A 387 -40.53 10.17 -11.85
CA ARG A 387 -41.09 10.45 -10.52
C ARG A 387 -42.11 11.59 -10.60
N ARG A 388 -43.11 11.61 -9.70
CA ARG A 388 -44.25 12.57 -9.66
C ARG A 388 -43.89 14.06 -9.82
N ASN A 389 -42.66 14.48 -9.51
CA ASN A 389 -42.19 15.87 -9.63
C ASN A 389 -41.13 16.07 -10.73
N GLY A 390 -40.96 15.06 -11.61
CA GLY A 390 -40.02 15.05 -12.71
C GLY A 390 -38.56 15.24 -12.30
N ARG A 391 -38.16 14.74 -11.12
CA ARG A 391 -36.85 14.99 -10.51
C ARG A 391 -36.26 13.74 -9.85
N PRO A 392 -34.93 13.56 -9.89
CA PRO A 392 -34.24 12.52 -9.16
C PRO A 392 -34.41 12.65 -7.64
N PHE A 393 -34.20 11.55 -6.92
CA PHE A 393 -33.99 11.59 -5.47
C PHE A 393 -32.53 11.91 -5.17
N LEU A 394 -32.25 12.80 -4.22
CA LEU A 394 -30.90 13.12 -3.79
C LEU A 394 -30.68 12.57 -2.39
N ILE A 395 -29.64 11.78 -2.23
CA ILE A 395 -29.18 11.22 -0.96
C ILE A 395 -27.74 11.66 -0.82
N TRP A 396 -27.43 12.37 0.25
CA TRP A 396 -26.08 12.82 0.53
C TRP A 396 -25.65 12.42 1.93
N GLU A 397 -24.34 12.28 2.12
CA GLU A 397 -23.78 12.08 3.45
C GLU A 397 -23.91 13.38 4.26
N ALA A 398 -24.59 13.32 5.41
CA ALA A 398 -24.89 14.50 6.23
C ALA A 398 -23.87 14.74 7.36
N ASN A 399 -22.60 14.42 7.13
CA ASN A 399 -21.49 14.68 8.05
C ASN A 399 -20.49 15.67 7.43
N GLY A 400 -19.78 16.42 8.28
CA GLY A 400 -18.75 17.37 7.84
C GLY A 400 -19.21 18.29 6.68
N PRO A 401 -18.55 18.27 5.51
CA PRO A 401 -18.94 19.03 4.31
C PRO A 401 -20.40 18.87 3.87
N GLY A 402 -21.02 17.75 4.20
CA GLY A 402 -22.44 17.46 3.94
C GLY A 402 -23.43 18.39 4.61
N TRP A 403 -23.06 19.00 5.74
CA TRP A 403 -23.89 20.01 6.40
C TRP A 403 -24.03 21.27 5.57
N ASP A 404 -22.94 21.72 4.94
CA ASP A 404 -22.94 22.92 4.09
C ASP A 404 -23.64 22.64 2.75
N PHE A 405 -23.49 21.42 2.21
CA PHE A 405 -24.20 21.01 1.00
C PHE A 405 -25.72 20.95 1.18
N GLY A 406 -26.19 20.52 2.36
CA GLY A 406 -27.62 20.35 2.64
C GLY A 406 -28.36 21.65 2.98
N ARG A 407 -27.66 22.77 3.10
CA ARG A 407 -28.24 24.12 3.33
C ARG A 407 -28.53 24.81 2.01
#